data_AF-A0A7J9FB12-F1
#
_entry.id   AF-A0A7J9FB12-F1
#
_cell.length_a   1.000
_cell.length_b   1.000
_cell.length_c   1.000
_cell.angle_alpha   90.00
_cell.angle_beta   90.00
_cell.angle_gamma   90.00
#
_symmetry.space_group_name_H-M   'P 1'
#
loop_
_entity.id
_entity.type
_entity.pdbx_description
1 polymer ?
#
loop_
_entity_poly.entity_id
_entity_poly.type
_entity_poly.pdbx_seq_one_letter_code
_entity_poly.pdbx_strand_id
1 'polypeptide(L)'
;MPVRRSQKLSDKITALQKLVSPYGKTDTASVLQEASLYIKLLQEQIQMLSSSYKSLRAIHPQEIGKKQQDLKSRGLCLVPISFTQRVAKEEQSSLENLNNM
;
A
#
# COMPACT_ATOMS: atom_id res chain seq x y z
N MET A 1 17.46 21.23 -37.53
CA MET A 1 16.24 21.48 -36.73
C MET A 1 16.12 20.43 -35.63
N PRO A 2 16.08 20.79 -34.33
CA PRO A 2 16.28 19.83 -33.24
C PRO A 2 14.99 19.09 -32.87
N VAL A 3 14.49 18.22 -33.76
CA VAL A 3 13.26 17.41 -33.56
C VAL A 3 13.44 16.33 -32.46
N ARG A 4 14.69 15.94 -32.16
CA ARG A 4 15.00 14.89 -31.18
C ARG A 4 14.62 15.24 -29.73
N ARG A 5 14.54 16.54 -29.36
CA ARG A 5 14.23 16.95 -27.99
C ARG A 5 12.73 16.98 -27.71
N SER A 6 11.91 17.38 -28.69
CA SER A 6 10.44 17.40 -28.54
C SER A 6 9.84 16.00 -28.53
N GLN A 7 10.38 15.05 -29.30
CA GLN A 7 9.90 13.66 -29.30
C GLN A 7 10.03 13.00 -27.91
N LYS A 8 11.19 13.15 -27.27
CA LYS A 8 11.43 12.62 -25.91
C LYS A 8 10.46 13.16 -24.87
N LEU A 9 10.00 14.40 -25.03
CA LEU A 9 9.02 15.00 -24.13
C LEU A 9 7.62 14.43 -24.37
N SER A 10 7.23 14.28 -25.64
CA SER A 10 5.95 13.65 -26.01
C SER A 10 5.85 12.23 -25.45
N ASP A 11 6.90 11.42 -25.60
CA ASP A 11 6.92 10.04 -25.09
C ASP A 11 6.76 9.99 -23.56
N LYS A 12 7.35 10.95 -22.83
CA LYS A 12 7.19 11.09 -21.38
C LYS A 12 5.77 11.50 -21.00
N ILE A 13 5.14 12.42 -21.75
CA ILE A 13 3.75 12.83 -21.51
C ILE A 13 2.80 11.65 -21.74
N THR A 14 2.99 10.89 -22.82
CA THR A 14 2.19 9.68 -23.08
C THR A 14 2.39 8.61 -22.00
N ALA A 15 3.62 8.39 -21.54
CA ALA A 15 3.88 7.46 -20.45
C ALA A 15 3.21 7.91 -19.14
N LEU A 16 3.27 9.22 -18.83
CA LEU A 16 2.62 9.79 -17.66
C LEU A 16 1.09 9.65 -17.75
N GLN A 17 0.51 9.94 -18.91
CA GLN A 17 -0.92 9.77 -19.16
C GLN A 17 -1.38 8.34 -18.89
N LYS A 18 -0.62 7.32 -19.29
CA LYS A 18 -0.96 5.92 -18.96
C LYS A 18 -1.02 5.62 -17.46
N LEU A 19 -0.29 6.36 -16.64
CA LEU A 19 -0.23 6.16 -15.18
C LEU A 19 -1.34 6.93 -14.45
N VAL A 20 -1.67 8.14 -14.91
CA VAL A 20 -2.58 9.05 -14.19
C VAL A 20 -3.95 9.19 -14.86
N SER A 21 -4.04 8.95 -16.17
CA SER A 21 -5.25 9.12 -16.99
C SER A 21 -5.32 8.05 -18.10
N PRO A 22 -5.48 6.75 -17.74
CA PRO A 22 -5.32 5.62 -18.66
C PRO A 22 -6.37 5.51 -19.77
N TYR A 23 -7.50 6.21 -19.67
CA TYR A 23 -8.60 6.16 -20.64
C TYR A 23 -8.99 7.57 -21.08
N GLY A 24 -8.55 7.98 -22.29
CA GLY A 24 -9.07 9.18 -22.95
C GLY A 24 -8.03 10.08 -23.63
N LYS A 25 -8.53 11.12 -24.31
CA LYS A 25 -7.77 12.25 -24.85
C LYS A 25 -7.70 13.36 -23.78
N THR A 26 -7.02 13.08 -22.69
CA THR A 26 -6.81 14.07 -21.63
C THR A 26 -5.80 15.10 -22.11
N ASP A 27 -6.10 16.39 -21.95
CA ASP A 27 -5.17 17.45 -22.34
C ASP A 27 -3.91 17.40 -21.45
N THR A 28 -2.79 17.90 -21.97
CA THR A 28 -1.51 17.84 -21.25
C THR A 28 -1.55 18.59 -19.91
N ALA A 29 -2.34 19.67 -19.78
CA ALA A 29 -2.42 20.40 -18.52
C ALA A 29 -3.12 19.56 -17.46
N SER A 30 -4.23 18.91 -17.81
CA SER A 30 -4.94 17.98 -16.92
C SER A 30 -4.06 16.79 -16.51
N VAL A 31 -3.32 16.18 -17.45
CA VAL A 31 -2.36 15.09 -17.12
C VAL A 31 -1.32 15.55 -16.10
N LEU A 32 -0.75 16.75 -16.28
CA LEU A 32 0.26 17.28 -15.37
C LEU A 32 -0.32 17.65 -14.00
N GLN A 33 -1.54 18.20 -13.98
CA GLN A 33 -2.24 18.54 -12.75
C GLN A 33 -2.57 17.28 -11.93
N GLU A 34 -3.16 16.27 -12.56
CA GLU A 34 -3.49 14.99 -11.93
C GLU A 34 -2.23 14.30 -11.40
N ALA A 35 -1.13 14.30 -12.16
CA ALA A 35 0.14 13.77 -11.71
C ALA A 35 0.69 14.50 -10.48
N SER A 36 0.61 15.84 -10.46
CA SER A 36 1.03 16.63 -9.29
C SER A 36 0.18 16.30 -8.06
N LEU A 37 -1.14 16.10 -8.22
CA LEU A 37 -2.03 15.73 -7.12
C LEU A 37 -1.72 14.31 -6.61
N TYR A 38 -1.49 13.37 -7.52
CA TYR A 38 -1.19 11.98 -7.18
C TYR A 38 0.12 11.85 -6.39
N ILE A 39 1.17 12.59 -6.77
CA ILE A 39 2.43 12.63 -6.01
C ILE A 39 2.20 13.11 -4.58
N LYS A 40 1.41 14.17 -4.38
CA LYS A 40 1.08 14.69 -3.05
C LYS A 40 0.31 13.67 -2.22
N LEU A 41 -0.70 13.03 -2.82
CA LEU A 41 -1.48 11.98 -2.16
C LEU A 41 -0.58 10.82 -1.70
N LEU A 42 0.33 10.35 -2.55
CA LEU A 42 1.28 9.29 -2.19
C LEU A 42 2.20 9.72 -1.04
N GLN A 43 2.69 10.96 -1.07
CA GLN A 43 3.52 11.51 0.01
C GLN A 43 2.74 11.56 1.33
N GLU A 44 1.48 11.98 1.32
CA GLU A 44 0.62 12.01 2.50
C GLU A 44 0.35 10.60 3.06
N GLN A 45 0.09 9.62 2.20
CA GLN A 45 -0.08 8.22 2.61
C GLN A 45 1.19 7.66 3.26
N ILE A 46 2.36 7.91 2.66
CA ILE A 46 3.65 7.49 3.22
C ILE A 46 3.88 8.17 4.57
N GLN A 47 3.58 9.46 4.69
CA GLN A 47 3.75 10.20 5.94
C GLN A 47 2.86 9.62 7.05
N MET A 48 1.59 9.36 6.77
CA MET A 48 0.64 8.76 7.73
C MET A 48 1.07 7.36 8.17
N LEU A 49 1.51 6.51 7.24
CA LEU A 49 2.02 5.19 7.58
C LEU A 49 3.33 5.31 8.39
N SER A 50 4.22 6.22 8.02
CA SER A 50 5.49 6.41 8.71
C SER A 50 5.33 6.95 10.13
N SER A 51 4.37 7.85 10.37
CA SER A 51 4.07 8.37 11.70
C SER A 51 3.44 7.30 12.58
N SER A 52 2.57 6.45 12.03
CA SER A 52 2.02 5.28 12.72
C SER A 52 3.15 4.31 13.14
N TYR A 53 4.06 3.97 12.23
CA TYR A 53 5.22 3.13 12.55
C TYR A 53 6.20 3.77 13.54
N LYS A 54 6.46 5.08 13.45
CA LYS A 54 7.28 5.81 14.42
C LYS A 54 6.62 5.88 15.79
N SER A 55 5.30 6.06 15.85
CA SER A 55 4.53 6.03 17.09
C SER A 55 4.62 4.66 17.77
N LEU A 56 4.45 3.58 17.02
CA LEU A 56 4.67 2.21 17.52
C LEU A 56 6.10 1.99 18.04
N ARG A 57 7.10 2.61 17.40
CA ARG A 57 8.50 2.59 17.85
C ARG A 57 8.80 3.57 19.00
N ALA A 58 7.98 4.59 19.22
CA ALA A 58 8.13 5.53 20.33
C ALA A 58 7.52 4.99 21.63
N ILE A 59 6.48 4.15 21.54
CA ILE A 59 5.93 3.39 22.68
C ILE A 59 6.94 2.33 23.19
N HIS A 60 7.90 1.94 22.36
CA HIS A 60 9.03 1.11 22.77
C HIS A 60 10.36 1.81 22.46
N PRO A 61 10.90 2.62 23.39
CA PRO A 61 12.30 3.01 23.32
C PRO A 61 13.10 1.71 23.16
N GLN A 62 13.78 1.58 22.03
CA GLN A 62 14.75 0.53 21.82
C GLN A 62 15.94 0.86 22.73
N GLU A 63 15.78 0.55 24.02
CA GLU A 63 16.88 0.36 24.94
C GLU A 63 17.73 -0.77 24.34
N ILE A 64 18.86 -0.37 23.76
CA ILE A 64 19.95 -1.24 23.32
C ILE A 64 20.51 -1.89 24.60
N GLY A 65 19.82 -2.93 25.09
CA GLY A 65 20.15 -3.55 26.37
C GLY A 65 19.00 -4.34 26.99
N LYS A 66 18.83 -5.58 26.54
CA LYS A 66 18.22 -6.68 27.33
C LYS A 66 16.77 -6.47 27.84
N LYS A 67 15.80 -6.72 26.97
CA LYS A 67 14.61 -7.56 27.29
C LYS A 67 13.87 -7.84 25.99
N GLN A 68 13.86 -9.10 25.55
CA GLN A 68 12.98 -9.51 24.47
C GLN A 68 11.55 -9.21 24.95
N GLN A 69 10.86 -8.31 24.26
CA GLN A 69 9.46 -8.02 24.54
C GLN A 69 8.69 -9.33 24.33
N ASP A 70 8.07 -9.84 25.39
CA ASP A 70 7.28 -11.05 25.29
C ASP A 70 6.03 -10.78 24.43
N LEU A 71 5.47 -11.83 23.83
CA LEU A 71 4.27 -11.66 23.00
C LEU A 71 3.10 -11.08 23.82
N LYS A 72 3.04 -11.38 25.12
CA LYS A 72 1.98 -10.95 26.03
C LYS A 72 1.94 -9.43 26.22
N SER A 73 3.09 -8.78 26.40
CA SER A 73 3.19 -7.31 26.50
C SER A 73 2.71 -6.59 25.25
N ARG A 74 2.68 -7.29 24.11
CA ARG A 74 2.12 -6.81 22.84
C ARG A 74 0.67 -7.21 22.60
N GLY A 75 -0.01 -7.80 23.59
CA GLY A 75 -1.38 -8.28 23.47
C GLY A 75 -1.53 -9.56 22.63
N LEU A 76 -0.45 -10.33 22.43
CA LEU A 76 -0.42 -11.55 21.64
C LEU A 76 -0.17 -12.77 22.54
N CYS A 77 -0.79 -13.91 22.23
CA CYS A 77 -0.55 -15.17 22.92
C CYS A 77 -0.33 -16.32 21.93
N LEU A 78 0.42 -17.34 22.34
CA LEU A 78 0.55 -18.58 21.57
C LEU A 78 -0.69 -19.43 21.79
N VAL A 79 -1.29 -19.88 20.70
CA VAL A 79 -2.43 -20.81 20.73
C VAL A 79 -2.04 -22.04 19.90
N PRO A 80 -2.36 -23.27 20.35
CA PRO A 80 -2.10 -24.46 19.57
C PRO A 80 -2.78 -24.39 18.19
N ILE A 81 -2.10 -24.89 17.17
CA ILE A 81 -2.61 -24.92 15.78
C ILE A 81 -3.95 -25.65 15.63
N SER A 82 -4.30 -26.54 16.55
CA SER A 82 -5.61 -27.22 16.57
C SER A 82 -6.79 -26.27 16.77
N PHE A 83 -6.57 -25.07 17.32
CA PHE A 83 -7.61 -24.05 17.47
C PHE A 83 -7.82 -23.26 16.17
N THR A 84 -6.76 -22.98 15.41
CA THR A 84 -6.86 -22.24 14.14
C THR A 84 -7.34 -23.10 12.98
N GLN A 85 -7.15 -24.42 13.04
CA GLN A 85 -7.64 -25.35 12.01
C GLN A 85 -9.17 -25.36 11.87
N ARG A 86 -9.93 -25.06 12.93
CA ARG A 86 -11.40 -24.94 12.86
C ARG A 86 -11.84 -23.65 12.15
N VAL A 87 -11.19 -22.53 12.45
CA VAL A 87 -11.48 -21.22 11.82
C VAL A 87 -11.20 -21.27 10.32
N ALA A 88 -10.08 -21.89 9.90
CA ALA A 88 -9.75 -22.02 8.48
C ALA A 88 -10.70 -22.96 7.70
N LYS A 89 -11.34 -23.94 8.38
CA LYS A 89 -12.32 -24.83 7.75
C LYS A 89 -13.73 -24.22 7.66
N GLU A 90 -14.11 -23.33 8.57
CA GLU A 90 -15.37 -22.59 8.48
C GLU A 90 -15.40 -21.66 7.26
N GLU A 91 -14.26 -21.08 6.87
CA GLU A 91 -14.17 -20.20 5.70
C GLU A 91 -14.29 -20.98 4.36
N GLN A 92 -13.93 -22.26 4.33
CA GLN A 92 -14.15 -23.15 3.18
C GLN A 92 -15.59 -23.66 3.08
N SER A 93 -16.27 -23.86 4.21
CA SER A 93 -17.68 -24.27 4.24
C SER A 93 -18.63 -23.20 3.68
N SER A 94 -18.28 -21.91 3.79
CA SER A 94 -19.10 -20.82 3.25
C SER A 94 -18.97 -20.67 1.72
N LEU A 95 -17.86 -21.10 1.12
CA LEU A 95 -17.64 -21.02 -0.34
C LEU A 95 -18.23 -22.23 -1.10
N GLU A 96 -18.31 -23.42 -0.48
CA GLU A 96 -18.86 -24.62 -1.14
C GLU A 96 -20.39 -24.63 -1.24
N ASN A 97 -21.10 -23.89 -0.37
CA ASN A 97 -22.56 -23.81 -0.42
C ASN A 97 -23.11 -22.86 -1.50
N LEU A 98 -22.26 -22.02 -2.11
CA LEU A 98 -22.67 -21.11 -3.19
C LEU A 98 -22.52 -21.76 -4.59
N ASN A 99 -21.76 -22.85 -4.72
CA ASN A 99 -21.55 -23.52 -6.01
C ASN A 99 -22.57 -24.64 -6.30
N ASN A 100 -23.50 -24.91 -5.37
CA ASN A 100 -24.55 -25.94 -5.52
C ASN A 100 -25.98 -25.36 -5.46
N MET A 101 -26.15 -24.07 -5.77
CA MET A 101 -27.43 -23.42 -6.10
C MET A 101 -27.26 -22.70 -7.44
#